data_AF-A0A970MDV4-F1
#
_entry.id   AF-A0A970MDV4-F1
#
_cell.length_a   1.000
_cell.length_b   1.000
_cell.length_c   1.000
_cell.angle_alpha   90.00
_cell.angle_beta   90.00
_cell.angle_gamma   90.00
#
_symmetry.space_group_name_H-M   'P 1'
#
loop_
_entity.id
_entity.type
_entity.pdbx_description
1 polymer ?
#
loop_
_entity_poly.entity_id
_entity_poly.type
_entity_poly.pdbx_seq_one_letter_code
_entity_poly.pdbx_strand_id
1 'polypeptide(L)'
;MKKLKYVLLPFIFGIFIIQICSCSYTNGIGKSDIIPTPTPFNENGNNHLIDIEELKESVANLIYDDIWFFGDSSDFDGFENKTFKIGVYIKNKNDNIDSIFICMYPEEEIYREKMGYTALMVLNGKRGFHNELSIYFKDDNEANIVKQIEDLKYAFYCNGKIKIEKSLKPDYQSFTDKEIIIQNIIEFIPQDLEQAGFTSGQYKAYIRDFRENDYRTYVVIDDKKGNTWIQKVGISDNGEAEVDKILDVNEGYKGLAAKYREAAVKEIDVTVQ
;
A
#
# COMPACT_ATOMS: atom_id res chain seq x y z
N MET A 1 39.69 -7.02 -34.78
CA MET A 1 40.23 -5.84 -34.07
C MET A 1 39.20 -4.72 -34.09
N LYS A 2 39.01 -4.08 -32.93
CA LYS A 2 38.07 -3.00 -32.57
C LYS A 2 37.67 -2.04 -33.70
N LYS A 3 36.39 -1.68 -33.76
CA LYS A 3 35.91 -0.30 -33.49
C LYS A 3 34.38 -0.22 -33.35
N LEU A 4 34.00 -0.19 -32.09
CA LEU A 4 32.90 0.54 -31.46
C LEU A 4 32.43 1.76 -32.28
N LYS A 5 31.12 1.87 -32.54
CA LYS A 5 30.44 3.13 -32.85
C LYS A 5 29.23 3.25 -31.93
N TYR A 6 29.39 4.02 -30.87
CA TYR A 6 28.28 4.50 -30.06
C TYR A 6 27.52 5.56 -30.85
N VAL A 7 26.21 5.40 -30.95
CA VAL A 7 25.30 6.50 -31.20
C VAL A 7 24.59 6.75 -29.87
N LEU A 8 24.97 7.85 -29.23
CA LEU A 8 24.24 8.47 -28.13
C LEU A 8 22.85 8.89 -28.64
N LEU A 9 21.78 8.48 -27.95
CA LEU A 9 20.53 9.22 -27.94
C LEU A 9 20.28 9.75 -26.51
N PRO A 10 19.88 11.02 -26.36
CA PRO A 10 19.86 11.70 -25.08
C PRO A 10 18.68 11.26 -24.21
N PHE A 11 18.99 10.83 -22.98
CA PHE A 11 18.05 10.78 -21.86
C PHE A 11 17.59 12.20 -21.54
N ILE A 12 16.32 12.50 -21.80
CA ILE A 12 15.65 13.67 -21.23
C ILE A 12 15.30 13.30 -19.79
N PHE A 13 16.24 13.54 -18.88
CA PHE A 13 15.96 13.63 -17.45
C PHE A 13 15.24 14.95 -17.21
N GLY A 14 13.97 14.85 -16.81
CA GLY A 14 13.22 15.98 -16.26
C GLY A 14 13.92 16.46 -14.99
N ILE A 15 14.49 17.65 -15.09
CA ILE A 15 15.17 18.40 -14.04
C ILE A 15 14.14 18.72 -12.95
N PHE A 16 14.25 18.06 -11.78
CA PHE A 16 13.75 18.64 -10.53
C PHE A 16 14.76 19.71 -10.10
N ILE A 17 14.39 20.97 -10.28
CA ILE A 17 15.12 22.11 -9.75
C ILE A 17 15.01 22.04 -8.23
N ILE A 18 16.10 21.60 -7.58
CA ILE A 18 16.34 21.85 -6.15
C ILE A 18 16.57 23.35 -6.02
N GLN A 19 15.50 24.09 -5.69
CA GLN A 19 15.65 25.47 -5.28
C GLN A 19 15.97 25.48 -3.79
N ILE A 20 17.28 25.46 -3.51
CA ILE A 20 17.85 25.77 -2.20
C ILE A 20 17.52 27.22 -1.89
N CYS A 21 16.44 27.47 -1.16
CA CYS A 21 16.23 28.74 -0.48
C CYS A 21 17.02 28.71 0.83
N SER A 22 18.30 29.06 0.72
CA SER A 22 19.10 29.58 1.82
C SER A 22 18.56 30.95 2.22
N CYS A 23 17.93 31.03 3.39
CA CYS A 23 17.72 32.28 4.11
C CYS A 23 18.07 32.08 5.60
N SER A 24 19.28 32.53 5.92
CA SER A 24 19.66 33.29 7.11
C SER A 24 19.31 32.74 8.49
N TYR A 25 20.35 32.22 9.15
CA TYR A 25 20.51 32.28 10.59
C TYR A 25 20.30 33.71 11.10
N THR A 26 19.28 33.90 11.93
CA THR A 26 19.28 34.97 12.93
C THR A 26 19.25 34.32 14.31
N ASN A 27 20.33 34.53 15.06
CA ASN A 27 20.38 34.27 16.49
C ASN A 27 19.23 35.01 17.19
N GLY A 28 18.28 34.25 17.73
CA GLY A 28 17.18 34.74 18.56
C GLY A 28 17.11 33.89 19.82
N ILE A 29 17.69 34.42 20.89
CA ILE A 29 17.61 33.90 22.26
C ILE A 29 16.14 33.88 22.70
N GLY A 30 15.70 32.74 23.25
CA GLY A 30 14.59 32.66 24.19
C GLY A 30 13.26 32.16 23.62
N LYS A 31 13.02 30.85 23.71
CA LYS A 31 11.75 30.27 24.14
C LYS A 31 12.01 28.80 24.54
N SER A 32 11.54 28.47 25.74
CA SER A 32 11.69 27.20 26.43
C SER A 32 11.46 25.97 25.55
N ASP A 33 12.36 24.99 25.66
CA ASP A 33 12.13 23.59 25.30
C ASP A 33 10.94 23.05 26.10
N ILE A 34 9.74 23.23 25.56
CA ILE A 34 8.56 22.48 25.99
C ILE A 34 8.30 21.50 24.86
N ILE A 35 8.82 20.28 25.03
CA ILE A 35 8.30 19.12 24.30
C ILE A 35 6.79 19.12 24.59
N PRO A 36 5.91 19.22 23.58
CA PRO A 36 4.48 19.20 23.83
C PRO A 36 4.13 17.85 24.44
N THR A 37 3.83 17.85 25.74
CA THR A 37 3.28 16.69 26.42
C THR A 37 1.97 16.32 25.72
N PRO A 38 1.78 15.07 25.25
CA PRO A 38 0.53 14.68 24.63
C PRO A 38 -0.61 14.93 25.61
N THR A 39 -1.54 15.81 25.23
CA THR A 39 -2.75 16.05 26.00
C THR A 39 -3.52 14.72 26.07
N PRO A 40 -3.90 14.23 27.26
CA PRO A 40 -4.72 13.03 27.36
C PRO A 40 -6.06 13.26 26.66
N PHE A 41 -6.46 12.28 25.86
CA PHE A 41 -7.67 12.31 25.05
C PHE A 41 -8.93 12.32 25.93
N ASN A 42 -9.91 13.12 25.51
CA ASN A 42 -11.25 13.15 26.09
C ASN A 42 -12.17 12.41 25.12
N GLU A 43 -12.61 11.21 25.50
CA GLU A 43 -13.43 10.29 24.67
C GLU A 43 -14.82 10.82 24.31
N ASN A 44 -15.21 12.03 24.74
CA ASN A 44 -16.57 12.54 24.61
C ASN A 44 -16.74 13.75 23.66
N GLY A 45 -15.80 13.97 22.74
CA GLY A 45 -15.86 15.05 21.75
C GLY A 45 -16.63 14.68 20.48
N ASN A 46 -17.96 14.75 20.53
CA ASN A 46 -18.87 14.50 19.39
C ASN A 46 -18.60 15.45 18.20
N ASN A 47 -17.83 14.98 17.22
CA ASN A 47 -17.90 15.29 15.79
C ASN A 47 -16.82 14.46 15.07
N HIS A 48 -17.06 13.16 14.90
CA HIS A 48 -16.09 12.30 14.24
C HIS A 48 -16.32 12.32 12.72
N LEU A 49 -15.48 13.08 12.01
CA LEU A 49 -15.38 13.04 10.54
C LEU A 49 -14.86 11.70 10.02
N ILE A 50 -14.37 10.83 10.91
CA ILE A 50 -13.75 9.53 10.62
C ILE A 50 -14.35 8.51 11.57
N ASP A 51 -14.83 7.38 11.03
CA ASP A 51 -15.06 6.17 11.83
C ASP A 51 -13.72 5.53 12.17
N ILE A 52 -13.34 5.62 13.43
CA ILE A 52 -12.03 5.15 13.91
C ILE A 52 -11.94 3.62 13.95
N GLU A 53 -13.06 2.92 14.11
CA GLU A 53 -13.06 1.46 14.15
C GLU A 53 -12.94 0.88 12.74
N GLU A 54 -13.65 1.47 11.77
CA GLU A 54 -13.48 1.13 10.34
C GLU A 54 -12.03 1.37 9.89
N LEU A 55 -11.43 2.49 10.29
CA LEU A 55 -10.03 2.79 9.99
C LEU A 55 -9.08 1.73 10.58
N LYS A 56 -9.28 1.35 11.85
CA LYS A 56 -8.47 0.32 12.50
C LYS A 56 -8.61 -1.04 11.80
N GLU A 57 -9.83 -1.41 11.42
CA GLU A 57 -10.08 -2.66 10.70
C GLU A 57 -9.36 -2.68 9.34
N SER A 58 -9.48 -1.59 8.56
CA SER A 58 -8.79 -1.45 7.27
C SER A 58 -7.26 -1.56 7.43
N VAL A 59 -6.69 -0.93 8.45
CA VAL A 59 -5.25 -0.98 8.72
C VAL A 59 -4.80 -2.36 9.18
N ALA A 60 -5.60 -3.03 10.01
CA ALA A 60 -5.31 -4.39 10.43
C ALA A 60 -5.32 -5.34 9.22
N ASN A 61 -6.35 -5.27 8.37
CA ASN A 61 -6.46 -6.07 7.16
C ASN A 61 -5.30 -5.84 6.20
N LEU A 62 -4.88 -4.59 6.00
CA LEU A 62 -3.72 -4.23 5.21
C LEU A 62 -2.45 -4.93 5.72
N ILE A 63 -2.22 -4.87 7.03
CA ILE A 63 -1.05 -5.49 7.67
C ILE A 63 -1.13 -7.02 7.58
N TYR A 64 -2.30 -7.60 7.81
CA TYR A 64 -2.52 -9.05 7.69
C TYR A 64 -2.26 -9.55 6.28
N ASP A 65 -2.77 -8.85 5.28
CA ASP A 65 -2.57 -9.18 3.88
C ASP A 65 -1.08 -9.11 3.53
N ASP A 66 -0.37 -8.05 3.93
CA ASP A 66 1.07 -7.93 3.66
C ASP A 66 1.87 -9.07 4.29
N ILE A 67 1.62 -9.40 5.56
CA ILE A 67 2.27 -10.53 6.23
C ILE A 67 1.92 -11.85 5.54
N TRP A 68 0.68 -12.07 5.15
CA TRP A 68 0.26 -13.33 4.54
C TRP A 68 0.85 -13.53 3.12
N PHE A 69 0.91 -12.45 2.32
CA PHE A 69 1.42 -12.50 0.96
C PHE A 69 2.96 -12.53 0.91
N PHE A 70 3.65 -11.81 1.80
CA PHE A 70 5.11 -11.68 1.79
C PHE A 70 5.84 -12.54 2.84
N GLY A 71 5.14 -13.06 3.85
CA GLY A 71 5.73 -13.87 4.92
C GLY A 71 6.84 -13.13 5.64
N ASP A 72 7.99 -13.80 5.85
CA ASP A 72 9.18 -13.23 6.50
C ASP A 72 9.80 -12.03 5.73
N SER A 73 9.37 -11.81 4.47
CA SER A 73 9.78 -10.63 3.69
C SER A 73 8.83 -9.44 3.83
N SER A 74 7.78 -9.56 4.65
CA SER A 74 6.83 -8.49 4.94
C SER A 74 7.52 -7.35 5.67
N ASP A 75 7.12 -6.13 5.33
CA ASP A 75 7.54 -4.95 6.06
C ASP A 75 6.94 -4.90 7.48
N PHE A 76 5.89 -5.68 7.74
CA PHE A 76 5.26 -5.77 9.05
C PHE A 76 5.60 -7.08 9.76
N ASP A 77 6.68 -7.75 9.36
CA ASP A 77 7.16 -8.92 10.09
C ASP A 77 7.32 -8.61 11.58
N GLY A 78 6.82 -9.53 12.40
CA GLY A 78 6.76 -9.43 13.84
C GLY A 78 5.71 -8.45 14.40
N PHE A 79 4.82 -7.86 13.61
CA PHE A 79 3.69 -7.09 14.16
C PHE A 79 2.62 -7.99 14.79
N GLU A 80 2.55 -9.25 14.39
CA GLU A 80 1.55 -10.21 14.86
C GLU A 80 1.54 -10.40 16.38
N ASN A 81 0.33 -10.58 16.92
CA ASN A 81 0.02 -10.80 18.34
C ASN A 81 0.43 -9.64 19.26
N LYS A 82 0.44 -8.42 18.74
CA LYS A 82 0.83 -7.22 19.49
C LYS A 82 -0.24 -6.14 19.45
N THR A 83 -0.19 -5.29 20.47
CA THR A 83 -1.01 -4.09 20.55
C THR A 83 -0.12 -2.86 20.40
N PHE A 84 -0.53 -1.95 19.54
CA PHE A 84 0.16 -0.69 19.28
C PHE A 84 -0.73 0.46 19.74
N LYS A 85 -0.13 1.47 20.38
CA LYS A 85 -0.78 2.78 20.45
C LYS A 85 -0.74 3.37 19.06
N ILE A 86 -1.80 4.07 18.67
CA ILE A 86 -1.85 4.76 17.40
C ILE A 86 -2.10 6.24 17.57
N GLY A 87 -1.49 7.03 16.69
CA GLY A 87 -1.79 8.45 16.48
C GLY A 87 -2.32 8.64 15.07
N VAL A 88 -3.47 9.30 14.95
CA VAL A 88 -4.14 9.55 13.69
C VAL A 88 -3.92 11.00 13.30
N TYR A 89 -3.51 11.22 12.05
CA TYR A 89 -3.19 12.52 11.50
C TYR A 89 -3.97 12.72 10.21
N ILE A 90 -4.63 13.86 10.08
CA ILE A 90 -5.47 14.19 8.93
C ILE A 90 -4.97 15.47 8.28
N LYS A 91 -5.16 15.59 6.97
CA LYS A 91 -4.92 16.84 6.29
C LYS A 91 -6.06 17.80 6.68
N ASN A 92 -5.71 18.97 7.21
CA ASN A 92 -6.72 19.94 7.65
C ASN A 92 -7.37 20.58 6.41
N LYS A 93 -8.38 19.91 5.87
CA LYS A 93 -9.21 20.34 4.75
C LYS A 93 -10.65 20.02 5.09
N ASN A 94 -11.51 21.04 4.97
CA ASN A 94 -12.97 20.99 5.12
C ASN A 94 -13.56 19.63 4.71
N ASP A 95 -14.48 19.08 5.53
CA ASP A 95 -15.46 18.00 5.34
C ASP A 95 -15.12 16.74 4.52
N ASN A 96 -13.99 16.68 3.80
CA ASN A 96 -13.61 15.59 2.92
C ASN A 96 -12.16 15.21 3.17
N ILE A 97 -11.99 14.07 3.82
CA ILE A 97 -10.70 13.48 4.17
C ILE A 97 -10.38 12.46 3.08
N ASP A 98 -9.41 12.79 2.24
CA ASP A 98 -8.94 11.94 1.13
C ASP A 98 -7.91 10.89 1.58
N SER A 99 -7.22 11.18 2.69
CA SER A 99 -6.09 10.41 3.17
C SER A 99 -5.84 10.67 4.65
N ILE A 100 -5.36 9.63 5.33
CA ILE A 100 -5.07 9.63 6.76
C ILE A 100 -3.70 9.01 6.97
N PHE A 101 -2.88 9.62 7.82
CA PHE A 101 -1.69 8.97 8.35
C PHE A 101 -2.00 8.35 9.71
N ILE A 102 -1.59 7.10 9.90
CA ILE A 102 -1.62 6.41 11.18
C ILE A 102 -0.21 6.08 11.60
N CYS A 103 0.23 6.66 12.69
CA CYS A 103 1.47 6.29 13.36
C CYS A 103 1.18 5.15 14.34
N MET A 104 1.95 4.08 14.27
CA MET A 104 1.95 2.96 15.19
C MET A 104 3.17 3.06 16.10
N TYR A 105 2.91 3.10 17.40
CA TYR A 105 3.91 3.23 18.46
C TYR A 105 4.00 1.89 19.23
N PRO A 106 5.08 1.12 19.08
CA PRO A 106 5.28 -0.10 19.84
C PRO A 106 5.41 0.23 21.34
N GLU A 107 4.56 -0.36 22.17
CA GLU A 107 4.57 -0.10 23.63
C GLU A 107 5.84 -0.67 24.30
N GLU A 108 6.32 -1.83 23.83
CA GLU A 108 7.51 -2.50 24.39
C GLU A 108 8.82 -2.05 23.69
N GLU A 109 9.85 -1.82 24.49
CA GLU A 109 11.18 -1.35 24.04
C GLU A 109 11.84 -2.32 23.05
N ILE A 110 11.75 -3.62 23.32
CA ILE A 110 12.28 -4.67 22.44
C ILE A 110 11.66 -4.66 21.04
N TYR A 111 10.43 -4.13 20.90
CA TYR A 111 9.78 -3.97 19.61
C TYR A 111 10.15 -2.65 18.96
N ARG A 112 10.33 -1.57 19.74
CA ARG A 112 10.86 -0.30 19.18
C ARG A 112 12.22 -0.49 18.54
N GLU A 113 13.12 -1.24 19.17
CA GLU A 113 14.47 -1.50 18.62
C GLU A 113 14.45 -2.34 17.33
N LYS A 114 13.45 -3.22 17.16
CA LYS A 114 13.36 -4.12 16.00
C LYS A 114 12.51 -3.59 14.85
N MET A 115 11.45 -2.86 15.17
CA MET A 115 10.40 -2.45 14.21
C MET A 115 10.41 -0.95 13.97
N GLY A 116 11.01 -0.18 14.88
CA GLY A 116 10.90 1.27 14.91
C GLY A 116 9.47 1.76 15.09
N TYR A 117 9.31 3.05 14.94
CA TYR A 117 8.04 3.73 14.77
C TYR A 117 7.64 3.66 13.31
N THR A 118 6.40 3.28 13.05
CA THR A 118 5.90 3.10 11.68
C THR A 118 4.72 4.03 11.43
N ALA A 119 4.69 4.73 10.30
CA ALA A 119 3.53 5.49 9.87
C ALA A 119 3.00 4.97 8.54
N LEU A 120 1.69 4.82 8.43
CA LEU A 120 0.99 4.28 7.27
C LEU A 120 0.02 5.33 6.72
N MET A 121 0.08 5.59 5.42
CA MET A 121 -0.93 6.39 4.74
C MET A 121 -2.04 5.48 4.22
N VAL A 122 -3.26 5.73 4.68
CA VAL A 122 -4.49 5.07 4.24
C VAL A 122 -5.28 6.07 3.41
N LEU A 123 -5.71 5.64 2.23
CA LEU A 123 -6.58 6.45 1.37
C LEU A 123 -8.04 6.21 1.73
N ASN A 124 -8.87 7.23 1.57
CA ASN A 124 -10.31 7.15 1.75
C ASN A 124 -11.01 7.33 0.41
N GLY A 125 -11.86 6.37 0.04
CA GLY A 125 -12.58 6.34 -1.22
C GLY A 125 -14.07 6.20 -1.03
N LYS A 126 -14.82 6.03 -2.13
CA LYS A 126 -16.28 5.84 -2.07
C LYS A 126 -16.70 4.55 -1.39
N ARG A 127 -15.80 3.55 -1.37
CA ARG A 127 -16.00 2.22 -0.80
C ARG A 127 -15.37 2.08 0.59
N GLY A 128 -15.11 3.20 1.28
CA GLY A 128 -14.44 3.26 2.57
C GLY A 128 -12.92 3.39 2.47
N PHE A 129 -12.24 3.05 3.56
CA PHE A 129 -10.77 3.08 3.59
C PHE A 129 -10.15 1.98 2.73
N HIS A 130 -9.22 2.37 1.86
CA HIS A 130 -8.55 1.45 0.94
C HIS A 130 -7.75 0.41 1.72
N ASN A 131 -7.96 -0.86 1.41
CA ASN A 131 -7.21 -1.97 2.01
C ASN A 131 -5.84 -2.18 1.32
N GLU A 132 -5.10 -1.08 1.16
CA GLU A 132 -3.87 -1.05 0.38
C GLU A 132 -2.85 -0.06 0.92
N LEU A 133 -1.60 -0.51 1.03
CA LEU A 133 -0.52 0.38 1.42
C LEU A 133 -0.18 1.33 0.28
N SER A 134 -0.39 2.63 0.52
CA SER A 134 -0.04 3.68 -0.42
C SER A 134 1.37 4.19 -0.17
N ILE A 135 1.64 4.67 1.04
CA ILE A 135 2.94 5.17 1.49
C ILE A 135 3.14 4.73 2.93
N TYR A 136 4.37 4.38 3.32
CA TYR A 136 4.72 4.22 4.72
C TYR A 136 6.10 4.76 5.04
N PHE A 137 6.30 5.06 6.31
CA PHE A 137 7.57 5.52 6.89
C PHE A 137 7.94 4.61 8.06
N LYS A 138 9.24 4.40 8.26
CA LYS A 138 9.82 3.76 9.44
C LYS A 138 11.01 4.59 9.93
N ASP A 139 11.11 4.78 11.23
CA ASP A 139 12.22 5.49 11.88
C ASP A 139 12.36 4.98 13.32
N ASP A 140 13.57 5.01 13.88
CA ASP A 140 13.78 4.62 15.27
C ASP A 140 13.39 5.73 16.26
N ASN A 141 13.10 6.93 15.76
CA ASN A 141 12.70 8.10 16.54
C ASN A 141 11.30 8.61 16.17
N GLU A 142 10.41 8.60 17.16
CA GLU A 142 9.04 9.09 17.07
C GLU A 142 8.95 10.51 16.49
N ALA A 143 9.82 11.41 16.93
CA ALA A 143 9.79 12.81 16.52
C ALA A 143 10.09 12.99 15.03
N ASN A 144 10.91 12.10 14.43
CA ASN A 144 11.21 12.13 13.01
C ASN A 144 9.99 11.71 12.18
N ILE A 145 9.26 10.68 12.61
CA ILE A 145 8.01 10.26 11.95
C ILE A 145 6.97 11.38 12.00
N VAL A 146 6.73 11.94 13.19
CA VAL A 146 5.76 13.03 13.37
C VAL A 146 6.12 14.23 12.51
N LYS A 147 7.39 14.63 12.49
CA LYS A 147 7.87 15.74 11.66
C LYS A 147 7.65 15.49 10.17
N GLN A 148 7.93 14.27 9.67
CA GLN A 148 7.68 13.93 8.26
C GLN A 148 6.21 14.10 7.87
N ILE A 149 5.29 13.70 8.76
CA ILE A 149 3.84 13.81 8.56
C ILE A 149 3.38 15.27 8.60
N GLU A 150 3.90 16.06 9.53
CA GLU A 150 3.63 17.50 9.65
C GLU A 150 4.17 18.29 8.45
N ASP A 151 5.34 17.92 7.94
CA ASP A 151 5.94 18.51 6.73
C ASP A 151 5.04 18.29 5.50
N LEU A 152 4.32 17.15 5.45
CA LEU A 152 3.28 16.83 4.46
C LEU A 152 1.93 17.53 4.70
N LYS A 153 1.84 18.39 5.74
CA LYS A 153 0.67 19.20 6.12
C LYS A 153 -0.48 18.41 6.74
N TYR A 154 -0.17 17.30 7.41
CA TYR A 154 -1.14 16.60 8.25
C TYR A 154 -1.02 17.10 9.69
N ALA A 155 -2.16 17.21 10.37
CA ALA A 155 -2.26 17.61 11.76
C ALA A 155 -2.78 16.44 12.58
N PHE A 156 -2.33 16.34 13.83
CA PHE A 156 -2.85 15.36 14.78
C PHE A 156 -4.36 15.53 14.96
N TYR A 157 -5.08 14.41 14.91
CA TYR A 157 -6.54 14.35 15.05
C TYR A 157 -6.94 13.64 16.33
N CYS A 158 -6.55 12.37 16.49
CA CYS A 158 -6.88 11.57 17.67
C CYS A 158 -5.83 10.49 17.93
N ASN A 159 -5.96 9.80 19.06
CA ASN A 159 -5.19 8.60 19.37
C ASN A 159 -6.11 7.40 19.57
N GLY A 160 -5.51 6.22 19.59
CA GLY A 160 -6.22 4.98 19.87
C GLY A 160 -5.27 3.83 20.15
N LYS A 161 -5.80 2.62 20.05
CA LYS A 161 -5.02 1.38 20.05
C LYS A 161 -5.51 0.47 18.95
N ILE A 162 -4.59 -0.28 18.38
CA ILE A 162 -4.87 -1.35 17.41
C ILE A 162 -4.16 -2.61 17.85
N LYS A 163 -4.86 -3.74 17.78
CA LYS A 163 -4.27 -5.06 18.02
C LYS A 163 -4.11 -5.74 16.66
N ILE A 164 -2.88 -6.13 16.35
CA ILE A 164 -2.56 -6.93 15.17
C ILE A 164 -2.51 -8.38 15.66
N GLU A 165 -3.48 -9.18 15.25
CA GLU A 165 -3.51 -10.61 15.54
C GLU A 165 -2.60 -11.39 14.59
N LYS A 166 -2.59 -12.72 14.73
CA LYS A 166 -1.90 -13.57 13.77
C LYS A 166 -2.60 -13.47 12.41
N SER A 167 -1.84 -13.19 11.35
CA SER A 167 -2.32 -13.18 9.98
C SER A 167 -2.85 -14.56 9.60
N LEU A 168 -4.00 -14.54 8.94
CA LEU A 168 -4.62 -15.72 8.33
C LEU A 168 -4.77 -15.43 6.84
N LYS A 169 -5.16 -16.47 6.09
CA LYS A 169 -5.55 -16.27 4.69
C LYS A 169 -6.63 -15.17 4.63
N PRO A 170 -6.46 -14.15 3.77
CA PRO A 170 -7.44 -13.09 3.63
C PRO A 170 -8.84 -13.64 3.40
N ASP A 171 -9.82 -13.07 4.10
CA ASP A 171 -11.24 -13.33 3.87
C ASP A 171 -11.79 -12.31 2.87
N TYR A 172 -12.39 -12.82 1.80
CA TYR A 172 -12.90 -12.04 0.68
C TYR A 172 -14.41 -12.17 0.60
N GLN A 173 -15.11 -11.28 1.29
CA GLN A 173 -16.56 -11.25 1.27
C GLN A 173 -17.07 -10.99 -0.16
N SER A 174 -18.23 -11.58 -0.49
CA SER A 174 -18.91 -11.31 -1.75
C SER A 174 -19.53 -9.92 -1.72
N PHE A 175 -19.46 -9.19 -2.83
CA PHE A 175 -20.12 -7.90 -3.02
C PHE A 175 -20.69 -7.80 -4.44
N THR A 176 -21.62 -6.87 -4.65
CA THR A 176 -22.50 -6.83 -5.83
C THR A 176 -21.75 -6.80 -7.16
N ASP A 177 -20.67 -6.03 -7.25
CA ASP A 177 -19.98 -5.77 -8.53
C ASP A 177 -18.81 -6.72 -8.82
N LYS A 178 -18.51 -7.67 -7.90
CA LYS A 178 -17.32 -8.54 -8.00
C LYS A 178 -17.27 -9.33 -9.31
N GLU A 179 -18.37 -9.97 -9.70
CA GLU A 179 -18.41 -10.79 -10.92
C GLU A 179 -18.24 -9.95 -12.20
N ILE A 180 -18.78 -8.72 -12.21
CA ILE A 180 -18.64 -7.78 -13.33
C ILE A 180 -17.18 -7.37 -13.49
N ILE A 181 -16.50 -7.04 -12.38
CA ILE A 181 -15.07 -6.71 -12.38
C ILE A 181 -14.25 -7.90 -12.89
N ILE A 182 -14.53 -9.12 -12.40
CA ILE A 182 -13.84 -10.33 -12.86
C ILE A 182 -14.04 -10.54 -14.37
N GLN A 183 -15.25 -10.36 -14.88
CA GLN A 183 -15.53 -10.51 -16.31
C GLN A 183 -14.77 -9.46 -17.15
N ASN A 184 -14.72 -8.20 -16.71
CA ASN A 184 -13.92 -7.17 -17.37
C ASN A 184 -12.44 -7.58 -17.43
N ILE A 185 -11.88 -8.11 -16.33
CA ILE A 185 -10.49 -8.58 -16.30
C ILE A 185 -10.28 -9.72 -17.31
N ILE A 186 -11.18 -10.71 -17.35
CA ILE A 186 -11.11 -11.84 -18.30
C ILE A 186 -11.04 -11.34 -19.75
N GLU A 187 -11.83 -10.32 -20.09
CA GLU A 187 -11.93 -9.79 -21.46
C GLU A 187 -10.66 -9.05 -21.91
N PHE A 188 -9.96 -8.35 -21.00
CA PHE A 188 -8.76 -7.59 -21.35
C PHE A 188 -7.46 -8.39 -21.34
N ILE A 189 -7.36 -9.48 -20.56
CA ILE A 189 -6.10 -10.24 -20.43
C ILE A 189 -5.51 -10.66 -21.79
N PRO A 190 -6.25 -11.28 -22.74
CA PRO A 190 -5.65 -11.72 -24.00
C PRO A 190 -5.01 -10.57 -24.78
N GLN A 191 -5.72 -9.46 -24.90
CA GLN A 191 -5.25 -8.27 -25.62
C GLN A 191 -4.04 -7.63 -24.93
N ASP A 192 -4.02 -7.61 -23.60
CA ASP A 192 -2.89 -7.04 -22.86
C ASP A 192 -1.62 -7.89 -22.99
N LEU A 193 -1.75 -9.23 -22.96
CA LEU A 193 -0.63 -10.13 -23.22
C LEU A 193 -0.05 -9.92 -24.64
N GLU A 194 -0.91 -9.78 -25.66
CA GLU A 194 -0.48 -9.46 -27.02
C GLU A 194 0.28 -8.14 -27.08
N GLN A 195 -0.24 -7.09 -26.46
CA GLN A 195 0.40 -5.77 -26.41
C GLN A 195 1.72 -5.76 -25.64
N ALA A 196 1.82 -6.58 -24.59
CA ALA A 196 3.04 -6.80 -23.83
C ALA A 196 4.08 -7.66 -24.57
N GLY A 197 3.77 -8.15 -25.77
CA GLY A 197 4.70 -8.89 -26.63
C GLY A 197 4.84 -10.37 -26.25
N PHE A 198 3.84 -10.95 -25.57
CA PHE A 198 3.81 -12.38 -25.32
C PHE A 198 3.71 -13.14 -26.65
N THR A 199 4.39 -14.28 -26.73
CA THR A 199 4.33 -15.10 -27.94
C THR A 199 2.97 -15.77 -28.08
N SER A 200 2.51 -15.97 -29.32
CA SER A 200 1.29 -16.75 -29.59
C SER A 200 1.33 -18.10 -28.89
N GLY A 201 0.26 -18.45 -28.18
CA GLY A 201 0.30 -19.60 -27.29
C GLY A 201 -0.87 -19.69 -26.33
N GLN A 202 -0.79 -20.71 -25.47
CA GLN A 202 -1.77 -21.00 -24.43
C GLN A 202 -1.14 -20.69 -23.08
N TYR A 203 -1.84 -19.88 -22.30
CA TYR A 203 -1.46 -19.45 -20.96
C TYR A 203 -2.57 -19.79 -19.98
N LYS A 204 -2.22 -19.89 -18.70
CA LYS A 204 -3.19 -19.94 -17.61
C LYS A 204 -3.13 -18.64 -16.84
N ALA A 205 -4.28 -18.03 -16.57
CA ALA A 205 -4.37 -16.84 -15.76
C ALA A 205 -5.18 -17.11 -14.49
N TYR A 206 -4.66 -16.63 -13.36
CA TYR A 206 -5.25 -16.76 -12.03
C TYR A 206 -5.56 -15.36 -11.49
N ILE A 207 -6.84 -15.01 -11.42
CA ILE A 207 -7.29 -13.70 -10.90
C ILE A 207 -7.35 -13.83 -9.38
N ARG A 208 -6.48 -13.09 -8.68
CA ARG A 208 -6.51 -12.98 -7.22
C ARG A 208 -7.85 -12.38 -6.79
N ASP A 209 -8.44 -12.92 -5.74
CA ASP A 209 -9.63 -12.34 -5.12
C ASP A 209 -9.29 -10.98 -4.49
N PHE A 210 -10.34 -10.22 -4.16
CA PHE A 210 -10.26 -8.84 -3.68
C PHE A 210 -11.51 -8.48 -2.85
N ARG A 211 -11.35 -7.53 -1.94
CA ARG A 211 -12.43 -6.96 -1.11
C ARG A 211 -13.11 -5.80 -1.84
N GLU A 212 -14.27 -5.39 -1.33
CA GLU A 212 -15.03 -4.27 -1.90
C GLU A 212 -14.23 -2.96 -1.89
N ASN A 213 -13.40 -2.75 -0.87
CA ASN A 213 -12.54 -1.57 -0.73
C ASN A 213 -11.12 -1.75 -1.31
N ASP A 214 -10.88 -2.81 -2.08
CA ASP A 214 -9.65 -2.94 -2.86
C ASP A 214 -9.77 -2.14 -4.17
N TYR A 215 -8.71 -1.40 -4.48
CA TYR A 215 -8.57 -0.59 -5.70
C TYR A 215 -7.56 -1.19 -6.67
N ARG A 216 -7.04 -2.38 -6.34
CA ARG A 216 -6.25 -3.22 -7.23
C ARG A 216 -6.46 -4.70 -6.92
N THR A 217 -6.32 -5.51 -7.96
CA THR A 217 -6.07 -6.93 -7.84
C THR A 217 -4.85 -7.33 -8.67
N TYR A 218 -4.50 -8.61 -8.65
CA TYR A 218 -3.38 -9.18 -9.39
C TYR A 218 -3.82 -10.39 -10.18
N VAL A 219 -3.25 -10.55 -11.37
CA VAL A 219 -3.42 -11.73 -12.20
C VAL A 219 -2.06 -12.42 -12.31
N VAL A 220 -2.00 -13.69 -11.94
CA VAL A 220 -0.81 -14.52 -12.19
C VAL A 220 -0.99 -15.20 -13.53
N ILE A 221 -0.02 -15.06 -14.43
CA ILE A 221 -0.03 -15.66 -15.76
C ILE A 221 1.07 -16.70 -15.83
N ASP A 222 0.74 -17.91 -16.28
CA ASP A 222 1.69 -19.02 -16.44
C ASP A 222 1.69 -19.52 -17.87
N ASP A 223 2.89 -19.82 -18.39
CA ASP A 223 3.03 -20.59 -19.63
C ASP A 223 3.27 -22.09 -19.36
N LYS A 224 3.22 -22.89 -20.43
CA LYS A 224 3.46 -24.34 -20.35
C LYS A 224 4.92 -24.71 -20.04
N LYS A 225 5.85 -23.76 -20.10
CA LYS A 225 7.28 -23.96 -19.83
C LYS A 225 7.63 -23.68 -18.37
N GLY A 226 6.67 -23.18 -17.58
CA GLY A 226 6.85 -22.82 -16.18
C GLY A 226 7.35 -21.39 -15.96
N ASN A 227 7.28 -20.53 -16.98
CA ASN A 227 7.47 -19.09 -16.80
C ASN A 227 6.20 -18.50 -16.17
N THR A 228 6.40 -17.54 -15.28
CA THR A 228 5.31 -16.89 -14.53
C THR A 228 5.45 -15.38 -14.63
N TRP A 229 4.32 -14.69 -14.77
CA TRP A 229 4.22 -13.24 -14.69
C TRP A 229 3.15 -12.84 -13.69
N ILE A 230 3.29 -11.65 -13.11
CA ILE A 230 2.25 -11.00 -12.31
C ILE A 230 1.86 -9.72 -13.02
N GLN A 231 0.58 -9.60 -13.32
CA GLN A 231 -0.03 -8.39 -13.85
C GLN A 231 -0.81 -7.71 -12.74
N LYS A 232 -0.56 -6.42 -12.53
CA LYS A 232 -1.39 -5.60 -11.64
C LYS A 232 -2.60 -5.10 -12.41
N VAL A 233 -3.75 -5.08 -11.75
CA VAL A 233 -5.00 -4.57 -12.31
C VAL A 233 -5.55 -3.54 -11.34
N GLY A 234 -5.73 -2.29 -11.79
CA GLY A 234 -6.44 -1.26 -11.05
C GLY A 234 -7.96 -1.48 -11.12
N ILE A 235 -8.66 -1.15 -10.04
CA ILE A 235 -10.12 -1.18 -9.92
C ILE A 235 -10.56 0.23 -9.55
N SER A 236 -11.29 0.89 -10.45
CA SER A 236 -11.77 2.25 -10.24
C SER A 236 -12.89 2.30 -9.19
N ASP A 237 -13.23 3.51 -8.73
CA ASP A 237 -14.40 3.76 -7.89
C ASP A 237 -15.73 3.30 -8.52
N ASN A 238 -15.73 3.08 -9.84
CA ASN A 238 -16.91 2.70 -10.62
C ASN A 238 -17.00 1.17 -10.80
N GLY A 239 -16.03 0.41 -10.28
CA GLY A 239 -15.88 -1.02 -10.58
C GLY A 239 -15.35 -1.31 -11.98
N GLU A 240 -14.72 -0.33 -12.64
CA GLU A 240 -14.04 -0.58 -13.92
C GLU A 240 -12.61 -1.09 -13.66
N ALA A 241 -12.21 -2.12 -14.40
CA ALA A 241 -10.86 -2.67 -14.31
C ALA A 241 -9.95 -2.04 -15.36
N GLU A 242 -8.79 -1.54 -14.94
CA GLU A 242 -7.74 -1.03 -15.83
C GLU A 242 -6.48 -1.86 -15.63
N VAL A 243 -5.92 -2.37 -16.72
CA VAL A 243 -4.73 -3.22 -16.65
C VAL A 243 -3.48 -2.34 -16.56
N ASP A 244 -2.60 -2.69 -15.63
CA ASP A 244 -1.32 -2.01 -15.38
C ASP A 244 -0.16 -2.94 -15.80
N LYS A 245 1.07 -2.55 -15.49
CA LYS A 245 2.32 -3.23 -15.88
C LYS A 245 2.33 -4.74 -15.56
N ILE A 246 2.76 -5.53 -16.54
CA ILE A 246 3.13 -6.94 -16.38
C ILE A 246 4.58 -7.06 -15.91
N LEU A 247 4.81 -7.88 -14.88
CA LEU A 247 6.11 -8.14 -14.28
C LEU A 247 6.50 -9.61 -14.44
N ASP A 248 7.72 -9.86 -14.91
CA ASP A 248 8.32 -11.20 -14.91
C ASP A 248 8.69 -11.64 -13.49
N VAL A 249 8.28 -12.85 -13.11
CA VAL A 249 8.51 -13.42 -11.79
C VAL A 249 9.88 -14.10 -11.74
N ASN A 250 10.85 -13.38 -11.21
CA ASN A 250 12.13 -13.96 -10.80
C ASN A 250 12.02 -14.70 -9.44
N GLU A 251 13.12 -15.30 -8.96
CA GLU A 251 13.17 -16.04 -7.68
C GLU A 251 12.58 -15.26 -6.50
N GLY A 252 12.77 -13.93 -6.45
CA GLY A 252 12.27 -13.08 -5.36
C GLY A 252 10.75 -12.93 -5.32
N TYR A 253 10.05 -13.19 -6.43
CA TYR A 253 8.60 -13.05 -6.54
C TYR A 253 7.85 -14.38 -6.63
N LYS A 254 8.55 -15.52 -6.67
CA LYS A 254 7.91 -16.84 -6.81
C LYS A 254 6.94 -17.15 -5.67
N GLY A 255 7.35 -16.85 -4.43
CA GLY A 255 6.50 -17.02 -3.25
C GLY A 255 5.22 -16.20 -3.34
N LEU A 256 5.35 -14.93 -3.76
CA LEU A 256 4.22 -14.03 -3.95
C LEU A 256 3.26 -14.53 -5.04
N ALA A 257 3.78 -14.96 -6.19
CA ALA A 257 2.96 -15.54 -7.25
C ALA A 257 2.20 -16.80 -6.78
N ALA A 258 2.83 -17.65 -5.96
CA ALA A 258 2.17 -18.81 -5.39
C ALA A 258 1.01 -18.41 -4.46
N LYS A 259 1.22 -17.38 -3.61
CA LYS A 259 0.17 -16.84 -2.74
C LYS A 259 -0.98 -16.19 -3.49
N TYR A 260 -0.71 -15.47 -4.57
CA TYR A 260 -1.76 -14.93 -5.44
C TYR A 260 -2.58 -16.04 -6.12
N ARG A 261 -1.95 -17.14 -6.56
CA ARG A 261 -2.70 -18.32 -7.05
C ARG A 261 -3.54 -18.96 -5.94
N GLU A 262 -2.99 -19.10 -4.73
CA GLU A 262 -3.70 -19.67 -3.58
C GLU A 262 -4.95 -18.84 -3.22
N ALA A 263 -4.88 -17.52 -3.41
CA ALA A 263 -5.97 -16.58 -3.19
C ALA A 263 -6.80 -16.30 -4.47
N ALA A 264 -6.69 -17.12 -5.52
CA ALA A 264 -7.42 -16.88 -6.75
C ALA A 264 -8.92 -17.17 -6.61
N VAL A 265 -9.74 -16.24 -7.12
CA VAL A 265 -11.20 -16.41 -7.26
C VAL A 265 -11.56 -17.08 -8.58
N LYS A 266 -10.69 -16.96 -9.59
CA LYS A 266 -10.91 -17.52 -10.92
C LYS A 266 -9.60 -17.99 -11.56
N GLU A 267 -9.65 -19.18 -12.17
CA GLU A 267 -8.64 -19.68 -13.12
C GLU A 267 -9.26 -19.71 -14.52
N ILE A 268 -8.52 -19.23 -15.52
CA ILE A 268 -8.94 -19.23 -16.93
C ILE A 268 -7.79 -19.69 -17.83
N ASP A 269 -8.15 -20.35 -18.94
CA ASP A 269 -7.23 -20.59 -20.05
C ASP A 269 -7.28 -19.40 -21.02
N VAL A 270 -6.11 -18.88 -21.40
CA VAL A 270 -5.96 -17.70 -22.26
C VAL A 270 -5.19 -18.08 -23.52
N THR A 271 -5.73 -17.70 -24.67
CA THR A 271 -5.04 -17.84 -25.97
C THR A 271 -4.58 -16.48 -26.46
N VAL A 272 -3.27 -16.33 -26.69
CA VAL A 272 -2.65 -15.18 -27.37
C VAL A 272 -2.48 -15.57 -28.84
N GLN A 273 -2.98 -14.77 -29.77
CA GLN A 273 -2.95 -15.08 -31.21
C GLN A 273 -1.69 -14.56 -31.90
#